data_AF-A0A060CGL7-F1
#
_entry.id   AF-A0A060CGL7-F1
#
_cell.length_a   1.000
_cell.length_b   1.000
_cell.length_c   1.000
_cell.angle_alpha   90.00
_cell.angle_beta   90.00
_cell.angle_gamma   90.00
#
_symmetry.space_group_name_H-M   'P 1'
#
loop_
_entity.id
_entity.type
_entity.pdbx_description
1 polymer ?
#
loop_
_entity_poly.entity_id
_entity_poly.type
_entity_poly.pdbx_seq_one_letter_code
_entity_poly.pdbx_strand_id
1 'polypeptide(L)'
;FVAELTRMLQGQGTVLAMPLAWLDQWAADGGQRIEDLVHGESQQQAADQVSISNSIGSLRFLANMDWREFVEQMSVVERALRGEPAGTYALMDFNTRDGYRHVVEKIARRSRAPEPEVAAVALRLAAAAFAADPQDRRAHVG
;
A
#
# COMPACT_ATOMS: atom_id res chain seq x y z
N PHE A 1 21.63 21.59 -10.69
CA PHE A 1 22.78 21.91 -11.55
C PHE A 1 22.87 23.42 -11.78
N VAL A 2 21.84 24.08 -12.32
CA VAL A 2 21.83 25.53 -12.56
C VAL A 2 21.87 26.32 -11.24
N ALA A 3 21.07 25.92 -10.25
CA ALA A 3 21.09 26.49 -8.90
C ALA A 3 22.46 26.38 -8.21
N GLU A 4 23.06 25.19 -8.26
CA GLU A 4 24.36 24.90 -7.63
C GLU A 4 25.52 25.62 -8.33
N LEU A 5 25.46 25.72 -9.66
CA LEU A 5 26.43 26.44 -10.49
C LEU A 5 26.36 27.95 -10.26
N THR A 6 25.15 28.53 -10.24
CA THR A 6 24.95 29.96 -9.92
C THR A 6 25.40 30.29 -8.50
N ARG A 7 25.08 29.43 -7.52
CA ARG A 7 25.53 29.59 -6.12
C ARG A 7 27.05 29.52 -5.97
N MET A 8 27.72 28.61 -6.69
CA MET A 8 29.19 28.53 -6.72
C MET A 8 29.81 29.78 -7.34
N LEU A 9 29.26 30.27 -8.46
CA LEU A 9 29.79 31.42 -9.19
C LEU A 9 29.63 32.73 -8.41
N GLN A 10 28.50 32.92 -7.72
CA GLN A 10 28.26 34.08 -6.86
C GLN A 10 29.17 34.10 -5.61
N GLY A 11 29.61 32.94 -5.12
CA GLY A 11 30.48 32.81 -3.94
C GLY A 11 31.98 33.11 -4.17
N GLN A 12 32.42 33.30 -5.43
CA GLN A 12 33.84 33.35 -5.82
C GLN A 12 34.33 34.76 -6.28
N GLY A 13 33.49 35.79 -6.17
CA GLY A 13 33.90 37.20 -6.39
C GLY A 13 34.10 37.63 -7.86
N THR A 14 34.62 38.85 -8.05
CA THR A 14 34.69 39.60 -9.34
C THR A 14 35.43 38.91 -10.49
N VAL A 15 36.19 37.84 -10.21
CA VAL A 15 36.89 37.03 -11.21
C VAL A 15 35.92 36.31 -12.16
N LEU A 16 34.66 36.12 -11.75
CA LEU A 16 33.62 35.43 -12.53
C LEU A 16 32.48 36.36 -13.01
N ALA A 17 32.68 37.67 -12.98
CA ALA A 17 31.69 38.63 -13.44
C ALA A 17 31.33 38.48 -14.94
N MET A 18 32.31 38.15 -15.79
CA MET A 18 32.08 37.99 -17.23
C MET A 18 31.30 36.69 -17.57
N PRO A 19 31.62 35.52 -16.98
CA PRO A 19 30.79 34.31 -17.12
C PRO A 19 29.35 34.46 -16.58
N LEU A 20 29.15 35.18 -15.48
CA LEU A 20 27.80 35.46 -14.95
C LEU A 20 26.98 36.32 -15.91
N ALA A 21 27.58 37.39 -16.46
CA ALA A 21 26.92 38.22 -17.46
C ALA A 21 26.60 37.45 -18.75
N TRP A 22 27.45 36.51 -19.16
CA TRP A 22 27.19 35.63 -20.30
C TRP A 22 26.02 34.66 -20.03
N LEU A 23 25.93 34.08 -18.83
CA LEU A 23 24.80 33.24 -18.43
C LEU A 23 23.49 34.04 -18.38
N ASP A 24 23.53 35.29 -17.91
CA ASP A 24 22.35 36.15 -17.82
C ASP A 24 21.85 36.50 -19.22
N GLN A 25 22.78 36.81 -20.13
CA GLN A 25 22.46 37.08 -21.53
C GLN A 25 21.88 35.83 -22.22
N TRP A 26 22.45 34.66 -21.99
CA TRP A 26 21.93 33.40 -22.54
C TRP A 26 20.51 33.09 -22.04
N ALA A 27 20.26 33.30 -20.75
CA ALA A 27 18.92 33.13 -20.18
C ALA A 27 17.94 34.15 -20.79
N ALA A 28 18.37 35.41 -20.93
CA ALA A 28 17.57 36.49 -21.52
C ALA A 28 17.24 36.23 -22.99
N ASP A 29 18.17 35.69 -23.78
CA ASP A 29 17.95 35.28 -25.17
C ASP A 29 16.90 34.14 -25.26
N GLY A 30 16.77 33.33 -24.20
CA GLY A 30 15.70 32.34 -24.01
C GLY A 30 14.41 32.86 -23.36
N GLY A 31 14.34 34.16 -23.04
CA GLY A 31 13.18 34.79 -22.41
C GLY A 31 13.01 34.51 -20.91
N GLN A 32 14.05 34.04 -20.22
CA GLN A 32 14.01 33.69 -18.80
C GLN A 32 15.11 34.40 -18.01
N ARG A 33 14.94 34.60 -16.70
CA ARG A 33 16.02 35.10 -15.83
C ARG A 33 16.68 33.92 -15.12
N ILE A 34 17.99 33.99 -14.86
CA ILE A 34 18.70 32.95 -14.10
C ILE A 34 18.01 32.69 -12.75
N GLU A 35 17.58 33.75 -12.07
CA GLU A 35 16.85 33.66 -10.80
C GLU A 35 15.62 32.75 -10.92
N ASP A 36 14.85 32.86 -12.01
CA ASP A 36 13.65 32.05 -12.24
C ASP A 36 14.01 30.59 -12.49
N LEU A 37 15.10 30.33 -13.23
CA LEU A 37 15.62 28.97 -13.45
C LEU A 37 16.10 28.31 -12.15
N VAL A 38 16.79 29.07 -11.30
CA VAL A 38 17.28 28.60 -9.99
C VAL A 38 16.11 28.33 -9.04
N HIS A 39 15.12 29.23 -9.00
CA HIS A 39 13.92 29.04 -8.19
C HIS A 39 13.09 27.85 -8.67
N GLY A 40 12.90 27.69 -9.99
CA GLY A 40 12.20 26.56 -10.57
C GLY A 40 12.89 25.23 -10.27
N GLU A 41 14.21 25.15 -10.42
CA GLU A 41 14.98 23.95 -10.09
C GLU A 41 14.88 23.60 -8.59
N SER A 42 15.03 24.60 -7.71
CA SER A 42 14.92 24.40 -6.26
C SER A 42 13.52 23.92 -5.85
N GLN A 43 12.46 24.49 -6.44
CA GLN A 43 11.09 24.03 -6.22
C GLN A 43 10.87 22.60 -6.70
N GLN A 44 11.41 22.24 -7.88
CA GLN A 44 11.31 20.88 -8.40
C GLN A 44 12.03 19.89 -7.49
N GLN A 45 13.25 20.20 -7.04
CA GLN A 45 14.00 19.36 -6.12
C GLN A 45 13.27 19.18 -4.78
N ALA A 46 12.67 20.24 -4.24
CA ALA A 46 11.87 20.17 -3.02
C ALA A 46 10.63 19.28 -3.21
N ALA A 47 9.93 19.42 -4.33
CA ALA A 47 8.78 18.58 -4.66
C ALA A 47 9.17 17.10 -4.79
N ASP A 48 10.29 16.82 -5.47
CA ASP A 48 10.83 15.48 -5.63
C ASP A 48 11.23 14.88 -4.28
N GLN A 49 11.88 15.66 -3.41
CA GLN A 49 12.27 15.22 -2.08
C GLN A 49 11.05 14.82 -1.23
N VAL A 50 9.97 15.61 -1.27
CA VAL A 50 8.72 15.28 -0.55
C VAL A 50 8.08 14.02 -1.13
N SER A 51 8.00 13.90 -2.46
CA SER A 51 7.43 12.72 -3.13
C SER A 51 8.18 11.42 -2.80
N ILE A 52 9.52 11.48 -2.85
CA ILE A 52 10.39 10.35 -2.50
C ILE A 52 10.24 10.01 -1.01
N SER A 53 10.24 11.01 -0.14
CA SER A 53 10.06 10.81 1.31
C SER A 53 8.73 10.13 1.63
N ASN A 54 7.63 10.60 1.02
CA ASN A 54 6.30 9.99 1.17
C ASN A 54 6.26 8.54 0.67
N SER A 55 6.91 8.26 -0.47
CA SER A 55 7.00 6.91 -1.02
C SER A 55 7.77 5.96 -0.10
N ILE A 56 8.93 6.38 0.40
CA ILE A 56 9.74 5.60 1.35
C ILE A 56 8.97 5.39 2.67
N GLY A 57 8.33 6.44 3.18
CA GLY A 57 7.50 6.36 4.38
C GLY A 57 6.36 5.36 4.23
N SER A 58 5.65 5.41 3.10
CA SER A 58 4.54 4.49 2.79
C SER A 58 5.01 3.04 2.67
N LEU A 59 6.12 2.80 1.96
CA LEU A 59 6.69 1.45 1.83
C LEU A 59 7.17 0.89 3.17
N ARG A 60 7.81 1.72 4.01
CA ARG A 60 8.23 1.31 5.36
C ARG A 60 7.04 1.02 6.26
N PHE A 61 5.98 1.82 6.18
CA PHE A 61 4.73 1.56 6.88
C PHE A 61 4.14 0.20 6.46
N LEU A 62 4.01 -0.04 5.15
CA LEU A 62 3.51 -1.33 4.63
C LEU A 62 4.40 -2.51 5.00
N ALA A 63 5.73 -2.33 5.06
CA ALA A 63 6.67 -3.37 5.44
C ALA A 63 6.62 -3.73 6.93
N ASN A 64 6.28 -2.76 7.78
CA ASN A 64 6.18 -2.94 9.23
C ASN A 64 4.76 -3.29 9.70
N MET A 65 3.76 -3.22 8.81
CA MET A 65 2.38 -3.57 9.12
C MET A 65 2.25 -5.08 9.38
N ASP A 66 1.47 -5.47 10.40
CA ASP A 66 1.11 -6.88 10.57
C ASP A 66 0.07 -7.26 9.51
N TRP A 67 0.57 -7.77 8.38
CA TRP A 67 -0.25 -8.21 7.26
C TRP A 67 -1.28 -9.26 7.65
N ARG A 68 -1.02 -10.07 8.69
CA ARG A 68 -1.96 -11.10 9.14
C ARG A 68 -3.21 -10.47 9.73
N GLU A 69 -3.01 -9.51 10.62
CA GLU A 69 -4.11 -8.78 11.25
C GLU A 69 -4.88 -7.97 10.20
N PHE A 70 -4.17 -7.26 9.31
CA PHE A 70 -4.79 -6.47 8.25
C PHE A 70 -5.70 -7.31 7.35
N VAL A 71 -5.22 -8.46 6.86
CA VAL A 71 -6.01 -9.34 5.97
C VAL A 71 -7.24 -9.88 6.69
N GLU A 72 -7.12 -10.30 7.94
CA GLU A 72 -8.27 -10.81 8.70
C GLU A 72 -9.32 -9.73 8.97
N GLN A 73 -8.90 -8.49 9.26
CA GLN A 73 -9.83 -7.38 9.47
C GLN A 73 -10.59 -7.00 8.19
N MET A 74 -9.94 -7.08 7.03
CA MET A 74 -10.52 -6.68 5.74
C MET A 74 -11.27 -7.80 5.02
N SER A 75 -11.01 -9.07 5.36
CA SER A 75 -11.58 -10.21 4.66
C SER A 75 -13.07 -10.42 4.98
N VAL A 76 -13.91 -10.30 3.95
CA VAL A 76 -15.35 -10.62 4.06
C VAL A 76 -15.56 -12.10 4.38
N VAL A 77 -14.72 -12.97 3.82
CA VAL A 77 -14.74 -14.42 4.08
C VAL A 77 -14.39 -14.70 5.54
N GLU A 78 -13.34 -14.08 6.07
CA GLU A 78 -12.96 -14.23 7.49
C GLU A 78 -14.11 -13.85 8.42
N ARG A 79 -14.74 -12.69 8.19
CA ARG A 79 -15.89 -12.25 8.99
C ARG A 79 -17.06 -13.22 8.92
N ALA A 80 -17.32 -13.79 7.74
CA ALA A 80 -18.38 -14.78 7.56
C ALA A 80 -18.07 -16.09 8.32
N LEU A 81 -16.86 -16.63 8.17
CA LEU A 81 -16.46 -17.88 8.81
C LEU A 81 -16.38 -17.77 10.35
N ARG A 82 -16.03 -16.60 10.89
CA ARG A 82 -16.12 -16.32 12.34
C ARG A 82 -17.54 -16.39 12.91
N GLY A 83 -18.56 -16.37 12.05
CA GLY A 83 -19.96 -16.56 12.46
C GLY A 83 -20.32 -18.01 12.82
N GLU A 84 -19.36 -18.95 12.76
CA GLU A 84 -19.56 -20.36 13.09
C GLU A 84 -20.19 -20.56 14.48
N PRO A 85 -21.29 -21.31 14.60
CA PRO A 85 -21.98 -21.52 15.89
C PRO A 85 -21.15 -22.23 16.96
N ALA A 86 -20.29 -23.19 16.60
CA ALA A 86 -19.42 -23.85 17.57
C ALA A 86 -18.23 -22.97 18.01
N GLY A 87 -17.98 -21.84 17.34
CA GLY A 87 -16.93 -20.89 17.68
C GLY A 87 -15.50 -21.43 17.47
N THR A 88 -15.34 -22.63 16.90
CA THR A 88 -14.05 -23.31 16.75
C THR A 88 -13.14 -22.53 15.83
N TYR A 89 -13.66 -22.08 14.67
CA TYR A 89 -12.90 -21.31 13.70
C TYR A 89 -12.22 -20.08 14.31
N ALA A 90 -12.91 -19.34 15.20
CA ALA A 90 -12.36 -18.12 15.79
C ALA A 90 -11.14 -18.37 16.71
N LEU A 91 -11.03 -19.58 17.27
CA LEU A 91 -9.95 -20.01 18.17
C LEU A 91 -8.74 -20.58 17.43
N MET A 92 -8.85 -20.84 16.13
CA MET A 92 -7.76 -21.36 15.31
C MET A 92 -6.66 -20.31 15.09
N ASP A 93 -5.43 -20.78 14.89
CA ASP A 93 -4.32 -19.91 14.51
C ASP A 93 -4.49 -19.36 13.10
N PHE A 94 -3.77 -18.28 12.80
CA PHE A 94 -3.83 -17.59 11.52
C PHE A 94 -3.62 -18.53 10.32
N ASN A 95 -2.63 -19.43 10.36
CA ASN A 95 -2.30 -20.27 9.21
C ASN A 95 -3.42 -21.27 8.93
N THR A 96 -4.03 -21.81 9.98
CA THR A 96 -5.19 -22.68 9.84
C THR A 96 -6.34 -21.91 9.21
N ARG A 97 -6.74 -20.75 9.74
CA ARG A 97 -7.82 -19.92 9.15
C ARG A 97 -7.51 -19.49 7.72
N ASP A 98 -6.25 -19.19 7.40
CA ASP A 98 -5.80 -18.86 6.06
C ASP A 98 -5.98 -20.03 5.08
N GLY A 99 -5.67 -21.24 5.52
CA GLY A 99 -5.94 -22.46 4.76
C GLY A 99 -7.42 -22.60 4.39
N TYR A 100 -8.33 -22.25 5.29
CA TYR A 100 -9.77 -22.27 5.06
C TYR A 100 -10.20 -21.22 4.03
N ARG A 101 -9.68 -19.99 4.14
CA ARG A 101 -9.92 -18.93 3.14
C ARG A 101 -9.44 -19.36 1.76
N HIS A 102 -8.30 -20.04 1.64
CA HIS A 102 -7.84 -20.62 0.38
C HIS A 102 -8.71 -21.77 -0.13
N VAL A 103 -9.32 -22.57 0.74
CA VAL A 103 -10.31 -23.58 0.33
C VAL A 103 -11.56 -22.90 -0.23
N VAL A 104 -12.06 -21.85 0.43
CA VAL A 104 -13.18 -21.04 -0.07
C VAL A 104 -12.86 -20.46 -1.44
N GLU A 105 -11.70 -19.83 -1.62
CA GLU A 105 -11.21 -19.31 -2.91
C GLU A 105 -11.20 -20.39 -4.00
N LYS A 106 -10.64 -21.57 -3.69
CA LYS A 106 -10.58 -22.70 -4.65
C LYS A 106 -11.97 -23.18 -5.06
N ILE A 107 -12.90 -23.24 -4.11
CA ILE A 107 -14.29 -23.65 -4.38
C ILE A 107 -14.97 -22.57 -5.23
N ALA A 108 -14.89 -21.29 -4.84
CA ALA A 108 -15.45 -20.15 -5.55
C ALA A 108 -15.01 -20.12 -7.02
N ARG A 109 -13.71 -20.31 -7.26
CA ARG A 109 -13.15 -20.37 -8.62
C ARG A 109 -13.72 -21.53 -9.45
N ARG A 110 -13.96 -22.70 -8.84
CA ARG A 110 -14.50 -23.88 -9.53
C ARG A 110 -16.01 -23.80 -9.73
N SER A 111 -16.74 -23.20 -8.80
CA SER A 111 -18.19 -23.03 -8.88
C SER A 111 -18.61 -21.81 -9.69
N ARG A 112 -17.69 -20.90 -10.01
CA ARG A 112 -17.96 -19.57 -10.60
C ARG A 112 -18.89 -18.73 -9.72
N ALA A 113 -18.89 -18.98 -8.42
CA ALA A 113 -19.61 -18.18 -7.42
C ALA A 113 -18.62 -17.26 -6.69
N PRO A 114 -19.06 -16.11 -6.17
CA PRO A 114 -18.23 -15.23 -5.36
C PRO A 114 -17.87 -15.89 -4.02
N GLU A 115 -16.67 -15.63 -3.50
CA GLU A 115 -16.18 -16.22 -2.24
C GLU A 115 -17.11 -16.02 -1.03
N PRO A 116 -17.73 -14.84 -0.83
CA PRO A 116 -18.67 -14.64 0.27
C PRO A 116 -19.88 -15.58 0.22
N GLU A 117 -20.34 -15.96 -0.98
CA GLU A 117 -21.45 -16.91 -1.13
C GLU A 117 -21.02 -18.32 -0.73
N VAL A 118 -19.82 -18.74 -1.13
CA VAL A 118 -19.25 -20.03 -0.72
C VAL A 118 -19.06 -20.08 0.81
N ALA A 119 -18.56 -19.00 1.42
CA ALA A 119 -18.42 -18.90 2.86
C ALA A 119 -19.78 -18.98 3.57
N ALA A 120 -20.81 -18.30 3.05
CA ALA A 120 -22.16 -18.35 3.60
C ALA A 120 -22.78 -19.77 3.50
N VAL A 121 -22.53 -20.49 2.41
CA VAL A 121 -22.97 -21.88 2.26
C VAL A 121 -22.26 -22.78 3.28
N ALA A 122 -20.94 -22.64 3.44
CA ALA A 122 -20.18 -23.41 4.43
C ALA A 122 -20.70 -23.17 5.86
N LEU A 123 -20.95 -21.90 6.21
CA LEU A 123 -21.51 -21.53 7.51
C LEU A 123 -22.90 -22.13 7.74
N ARG A 124 -23.78 -22.08 6.71
CA ARG A 124 -25.13 -22.65 6.80
C ARG A 124 -25.11 -24.16 7.00
N LEU A 125 -24.19 -24.86 6.35
CA LEU A 125 -24.00 -26.31 6.53
C LEU A 125 -23.51 -26.63 7.95
N ALA A 126 -22.53 -25.87 8.45
CA ALA A 126 -22.04 -26.03 9.82
C ALA A 126 -23.14 -25.76 10.86
N ALA A 127 -23.93 -24.70 10.67
CA ALA A 127 -25.05 -24.37 11.55
C ALA A 127 -26.14 -25.46 11.56
N ALA A 128 -26.46 -26.03 10.40
CA ALA A 128 -27.42 -27.12 10.32
C ALA A 128 -26.93 -28.39 11.04
N ALA A 129 -25.64 -28.71 10.91
CA ALA A 129 -25.03 -29.83 11.62
C ALA A 129 -24.97 -29.58 13.13
N PHE A 130 -24.59 -28.37 13.57
CA PHE A 130 -24.56 -27.99 14.98
C PHE A 130 -25.95 -28.08 15.63
N ALA A 131 -27.01 -27.69 14.92
CA ALA A 131 -28.38 -27.80 15.40
C ALA A 131 -28.85 -29.27 15.53
N ALA A 132 -28.29 -30.18 14.73
CA ALA A 132 -28.63 -31.60 14.80
C ALA A 132 -27.83 -32.34 15.89
N ASP A 133 -26.53 -32.09 15.95
CA ASP A 133 -25.62 -32.64 16.97
C ASP A 133 -24.40 -31.70 17.13
N PRO A 134 -24.30 -30.99 18.27
CA PRO A 134 -23.15 -30.12 18.56
C PRO A 134 -21.80 -30.85 18.61
N GLN A 135 -21.78 -32.17 18.76
CA GLN A 135 -20.55 -32.98 18.78
C GLN A 135 -20.19 -33.56 17.40
N ASP A 136 -21.03 -33.36 16.37
CA ASP A 136 -20.70 -33.76 15.01
C ASP A 136 -19.49 -32.94 14.53
N ARG A 137 -18.50 -33.61 13.93
CA ARG A 137 -17.37 -32.93 13.28
C ARG A 137 -17.81 -31.90 12.23
N ARG A 138 -18.99 -32.06 11.64
CA ARG A 138 -19.56 -31.11 10.66
C ARG A 138 -20.18 -29.88 11.31
N ALA A 139 -20.27 -29.82 12.63
CA ALA A 139 -20.85 -28.71 13.38
C ALA A 139 -19.96 -27.46 13.43
N HIS A 140 -18.71 -27.57 12.97
CA HIS A 140 -17.81 -26.45 12.74
C HIS A 140 -17.53 -26.27 11.24
N VAL A 141 -17.05 -25.09 10.85
CA VAL A 141 -16.49 -24.94 9.51
C VAL A 141 -15.12 -25.60 9.58
N GLY A 142 -15.01 -26.86 9.10
CA GLY A 142 -13.79 -27.69 9.12
C GLY A 142 -14.00 -29.17 8.91
#